data_AF-A0A1V9FPT7-F1
#
_entry.id   AF-A0A1V9FPT7-F1
#
_cell.length_a   1.000
_cell.length_b   1.000
_cell.length_c   1.000
_cell.angle_alpha   90.00
_cell.angle_beta   90.00
_cell.angle_gamma   90.00
#
_symmetry.space_group_name_H-M   'P 1'
#
loop_
_entity.id
_entity.type
_entity.pdbx_description
1 polymer ?
#
loop_
_entity_poly.entity_id
_entity_poly.type
_entity_poly.pdbx_seq_one_letter_code
_entity_poly.pdbx_strand_id
1 'polypeptide(L)'
;MTGADNYYTLQNQIMNYDTRLQDLILKQERQVHSFERHRASMWDAVQATEKEILEQHDCTYSDAPPHILTIINKLREDYYRYWWNDGILFTALMRRQAAARQRILDTIK
;
A
#
# COMPACT_ATOMS: atom_id res chain seq x y z
N MET A 1 -10.33 15.95 46.56
CA MET A 1 -10.55 15.26 45.26
C MET A 1 -10.69 13.79 45.58
N THR A 2 -11.85 13.21 45.29
CA THR A 2 -12.24 11.88 45.79
C THR A 2 -11.71 10.78 44.88
N GLY A 3 -11.46 9.58 45.42
CA GLY A 3 -10.94 8.44 44.63
C GLY A 3 -11.82 8.04 43.43
N ALA A 4 -13.10 8.41 43.45
CA ALA A 4 -14.02 8.24 42.32
C ALA A 4 -13.67 9.16 41.13
N ASP A 5 -13.30 10.42 41.39
CA ASP A 5 -12.91 11.38 40.34
C ASP A 5 -11.67 10.91 39.56
N ASN A 6 -10.71 10.30 40.26
CA ASN A 6 -9.52 9.72 39.63
C ASN A 6 -9.83 8.47 38.81
N TYR A 7 -10.76 7.62 39.28
CA TYR A 7 -11.14 6.39 38.56
C TYR A 7 -11.87 6.69 37.24
N TYR A 8 -12.84 7.61 37.25
CA TYR A 8 -13.55 8.02 36.04
C TYR A 8 -12.64 8.74 35.05
N THR A 9 -11.68 9.52 35.55
CA THR A 9 -10.68 10.19 34.69
C THR A 9 -9.77 9.16 34.00
N LEU A 10 -9.31 8.14 34.71
CA LEU A 10 -8.48 7.07 34.15
C LEU A 10 -9.24 6.25 33.10
N GLN A 11 -10.51 5.89 33.39
CA GLN A 11 -11.35 5.14 32.44
C GLN A 11 -11.61 5.93 31.16
N ASN A 12 -11.91 7.22 31.26
CA ASN A 12 -12.12 8.08 30.10
C ASN A 12 -10.84 8.24 29.26
N GLN A 13 -9.66 8.29 29.89
CA GLN A 13 -8.38 8.34 29.19
C GLN A 13 -8.12 7.03 28.43
N ILE A 14 -8.27 5.87 29.07
CA ILE A 14 -8.07 4.56 28.45
C ILE A 14 -9.00 4.36 27.25
N MET A 15 -10.28 4.71 27.39
CA MET A 15 -11.27 4.59 26.32
C MET A 15 -10.94 5.50 25.12
N ASN A 16 -10.45 6.71 25.37
CA ASN A 16 -10.03 7.64 24.32
C ASN A 16 -8.79 7.13 23.56
N TYR A 17 -7.82 6.54 24.27
CA TYR A 17 -6.64 5.93 23.63
C TYR A 17 -7.00 4.73 22.75
N ASP A 18 -7.91 3.87 23.20
CA ASP A 18 -8.36 2.70 22.44
C ASP A 18 -9.01 3.14 21.12
N THR A 19 -9.88 4.15 21.18
CA THR A 19 -10.53 4.75 20.00
C THR A 19 -9.49 5.35 19.04
N ARG A 20 -8.53 6.13 19.54
CA ARG A 20 -7.47 6.75 18.70
C ARG A 20 -6.57 5.71 18.04
N LEU A 21 -6.25 4.62 18.75
CA LEU A 21 -5.46 3.52 18.20
C LEU A 21 -6.23 2.79 17.10
N GLN A 22 -7.52 2.50 17.33
CA GLN A 22 -8.40 1.87 16.35
C GLN A 22 -8.53 2.71 15.08
N ASP A 23 -8.80 4.02 15.20
CA ASP A 23 -8.89 4.94 14.06
C ASP A 23 -7.58 5.01 13.26
N LEU A 24 -6.45 5.01 13.98
CA LEU A 24 -5.13 4.99 13.37
C LEU A 24 -4.91 3.69 12.58
N ILE A 25 -5.24 2.53 13.15
CA ILE A 25 -5.11 1.23 12.49
C ILE A 25 -5.97 1.19 11.23
N LEU A 26 -7.25 1.56 11.31
CA LEU A 26 -8.17 1.59 10.18
C LEU A 26 -7.66 2.52 9.06
N LYS A 27 -7.12 3.69 9.42
CA LYS A 27 -6.51 4.59 8.43
C LYS A 27 -5.33 3.94 7.72
N GLN A 28 -4.49 3.23 8.47
CA GLN A 28 -3.29 2.60 7.94
C GLN A 28 -3.63 1.40 7.03
N GLU A 29 -4.62 0.58 7.41
CA GLU A 29 -5.15 -0.50 6.56
C GLU A 29 -5.71 0.03 5.24
N ARG A 30 -6.47 1.14 5.28
CA ARG A 30 -6.95 1.79 4.06
C ARG A 30 -5.79 2.24 3.15
N GLN A 31 -4.69 2.72 3.72
CA GLN A 31 -3.51 3.11 2.95
C GLN A 31 -2.84 1.89 2.30
N VAL A 32 -2.72 0.78 3.02
CA VAL A 32 -2.18 -0.49 2.48
C VAL A 32 -3.03 -0.99 1.32
N HIS A 33 -4.35 -1.10 1.52
CA HIS A 33 -5.25 -1.55 0.46
C HIS A 33 -5.30 -0.59 -0.73
N SER A 34 -5.15 0.72 -0.51
CA SER A 34 -5.05 1.68 -1.62
C SER A 34 -3.80 1.44 -2.46
N PHE A 35 -2.66 1.17 -1.81
CA PHE A 35 -1.40 0.88 -2.48
C PHE A 35 -1.47 -0.44 -3.28
N GLU A 36 -2.01 -1.50 -2.68
CA GLU A 36 -2.19 -2.79 -3.34
C GLU A 36 -3.13 -2.73 -4.55
N ARG A 37 -4.25 -2.00 -4.43
CA ARG A 37 -5.18 -1.79 -5.54
C ARG A 37 -4.53 -1.00 -6.67
N HIS A 38 -3.75 0.04 -6.35
CA HIS A 38 -3.04 0.82 -7.36
C HIS A 38 -2.05 -0.05 -8.13
N ARG A 39 -1.27 -0.89 -7.42
CA ARG A 39 -0.38 -1.87 -8.04
C ARG A 39 -1.10 -2.76 -9.04
N ALA A 40 -2.19 -3.38 -8.59
CA ALA A 40 -2.97 -4.31 -9.41
C ALA A 40 -3.51 -3.61 -10.66
N SER A 41 -4.13 -2.43 -10.48
CA SER A 41 -4.67 -1.64 -11.58
C SER A 41 -3.61 -1.23 -12.61
N MET A 42 -2.39 -0.91 -12.19
CA MET A 42 -1.30 -0.60 -13.12
C MET A 42 -0.82 -1.84 -13.87
N TRP A 43 -0.73 -2.98 -13.19
CA TRP A 43 -0.38 -4.24 -13.85
C TRP A 43 -1.41 -4.65 -14.89
N ASP A 44 -2.70 -4.51 -14.55
CA ASP A 44 -3.80 -4.78 -15.50
C ASP A 44 -3.68 -3.89 -16.75
N ALA A 45 -3.31 -2.62 -16.57
CA ALA A 45 -3.06 -1.70 -17.69
C ALA A 45 -1.87 -2.13 -18.56
N VAL A 46 -0.77 -2.59 -17.94
CA VAL A 46 0.39 -3.14 -18.67
C VAL A 46 -0.01 -4.36 -19.48
N GLN A 47 -0.80 -5.27 -18.90
CA GLN A 47 -1.29 -6.45 -19.60
C GLN A 47 -2.25 -6.11 -20.75
N ALA A 48 -3.10 -5.10 -20.57
CA ALA A 48 -3.98 -4.60 -21.62
C ALA A 48 -3.18 -4.03 -22.80
N THR A 49 -2.18 -3.19 -22.53
CA THR A 49 -1.29 -2.64 -23.57
C THR A 49 -0.47 -3.72 -24.27
N GLU A 50 0.04 -4.70 -23.52
CA GLU A 50 0.74 -5.85 -24.11
C GLU A 50 -0.17 -6.60 -25.08
N LYS A 51 -1.41 -6.88 -24.67
CA LYS A 51 -2.41 -7.54 -25.51
C LYS A 51 -2.71 -6.72 -26.77
N GLU A 52 -2.88 -5.41 -26.64
CA GLU A 52 -3.12 -4.52 -27.79
C GLU A 52 -1.96 -4.55 -28.80
N ILE A 53 -0.71 -4.51 -28.32
CA ILE A 53 0.47 -4.62 -29.18
C ILE A 53 0.47 -5.95 -29.94
N LEU A 54 0.21 -7.05 -29.24
CA LEU A 54 0.17 -8.39 -29.86
C LEU A 54 -0.94 -8.50 -30.92
N GLU A 55 -2.13 -7.98 -30.61
CA GLU A 55 -3.27 -7.96 -31.54
C GLU A 55 -2.99 -7.10 -32.78
N GLN A 56 -2.35 -5.93 -32.62
CA GLN A 56 -1.97 -5.06 -33.74
C GLN A 56 -0.98 -5.73 -34.72
N HIS A 57 -0.20 -6.69 -34.22
CA HIS A 57 0.81 -7.40 -35.00
C HIS A 57 0.38 -8.82 -35.38
N ASP A 58 -0.88 -9.21 -35.15
CA ASP A 58 -1.44 -10.54 -35.42
C ASP A 58 -0.54 -11.68 -34.93
N CYS A 59 0.01 -11.51 -33.72
CA CYS A 59 0.89 -12.50 -33.11
C CYS A 59 0.53 -12.76 -31.65
N THR A 60 1.06 -13.84 -31.11
CA THR A 60 1.07 -14.16 -29.69
C THR A 60 2.44 -13.85 -29.10
N TYR A 61 2.57 -13.88 -27.77
CA TYR A 61 3.88 -13.69 -27.15
C TYR A 61 4.91 -14.77 -27.59
N SER A 62 4.46 -15.99 -27.93
CA SER A 62 5.36 -17.10 -28.30
C SER A 62 5.96 -17.00 -29.70
N ASP A 63 5.29 -16.30 -30.62
CA ASP A 63 5.68 -16.17 -32.04
C ASP A 63 5.93 -14.71 -32.44
N ALA A 64 5.79 -13.77 -31.50
CA ALA A 64 6.09 -12.36 -31.70
C ALA A 64 7.53 -12.15 -32.22
N PRO A 65 7.71 -11.31 -33.26
CA PRO A 65 9.04 -10.94 -33.73
C PRO A 65 9.90 -10.30 -32.63
N PRO A 66 11.24 -10.39 -32.71
CA PRO A 66 12.15 -9.88 -31.68
C PRO A 66 11.94 -8.39 -31.33
N HIS A 67 11.56 -7.57 -32.31
CA HIS A 67 11.31 -6.15 -32.08
C HIS A 67 10.04 -5.91 -31.25
N ILE A 68 8.99 -6.73 -31.41
CA ILE A 68 7.76 -6.68 -30.60
C ILE A 68 8.03 -7.16 -29.18
N LEU A 69 8.76 -8.27 -29.03
CA LEU A 69 9.18 -8.77 -27.72
C LEU A 69 10.02 -7.72 -26.97
N THR A 70 10.85 -6.95 -27.68
CA THR A 70 11.63 -5.86 -27.07
C THR A 70 10.72 -4.78 -26.49
N ILE A 71 9.66 -4.38 -27.20
CA ILE A 71 8.70 -3.37 -26.73
C ILE A 71 7.95 -3.89 -25.49
N ILE A 72 7.42 -5.11 -25.55
CA ILE A 72 6.67 -5.72 -24.43
C ILE A 72 7.57 -5.89 -23.20
N ASN A 73 8.79 -6.38 -23.39
CA ASN A 73 9.75 -6.52 -22.29
C ASN A 73 10.10 -5.17 -21.69
N LYS A 74 10.24 -4.13 -22.52
CA LYS A 74 10.52 -2.78 -22.03
C LYS A 74 9.36 -2.22 -21.21
N LEU A 75 8.12 -2.41 -21.67
CA LEU A 75 6.91 -2.04 -20.93
C LEU A 75 6.86 -2.71 -19.55
N ARG A 76 7.12 -4.02 -19.48
CA ARG A 76 7.16 -4.77 -18.22
C ARG A 76 8.30 -4.29 -17.31
N GLU A 77 9.49 -4.07 -17.86
CA GLU A 77 10.66 -3.56 -17.11
C GLU A 77 10.35 -2.19 -16.49
N ASP A 78 9.76 -1.27 -17.26
CA ASP A 78 9.43 0.07 -16.79
C ASP A 78 8.38 0.02 -15.67
N TYR A 79 7.38 -0.87 -15.78
CA TYR A 79 6.46 -1.16 -14.68
C TYR A 79 7.19 -1.67 -13.42
N TYR A 80 8.06 -2.68 -13.54
CA TYR A 80 8.79 -3.21 -12.39
C TYR A 80 9.70 -2.17 -11.75
N ARG A 81 10.33 -1.31 -12.55
CA ARG A 81 11.18 -0.23 -12.06
C ARG A 81 10.39 0.82 -11.30
N TYR A 82 9.25 1.23 -11.85
CA TYR A 82 8.33 2.14 -11.15
C TYR A 82 7.90 1.53 -9.82
N TRP A 83 7.48 0.27 -9.84
CA TRP A 83 6.96 -0.42 -8.67
C TRP A 83 8.02 -0.68 -7.59
N TRP A 84 9.27 -0.90 -7.99
CA TRP A 84 10.38 -1.02 -7.04
C TRP A 84 10.53 0.24 -6.20
N ASN A 85 10.49 1.42 -6.83
CA ASN A 85 10.59 2.70 -6.13
C ASN A 85 9.40 2.93 -5.20
N ASP A 86 8.19 2.62 -5.67
CA ASP A 86 6.98 2.69 -4.85
C ASP A 86 7.02 1.72 -3.66
N GLY A 87 7.58 0.52 -3.84
CA GLY A 87 7.80 -0.45 -2.77
C GLY A 87 8.74 0.07 -1.67
N ILE A 88 9.76 0.85 -2.03
CA ILE A 88 10.63 1.53 -1.07
C ILE A 88 9.82 2.57 -0.27
N LEU A 89 9.02 3.39 -0.95
CA LEU A 89 8.17 4.40 -0.29
C LEU A 89 7.14 3.74 0.63
N PHE A 90 6.54 2.63 0.20
CA PHE A 90 5.60 1.86 1.00
C PHE A 90 6.25 1.26 2.24
N THR A 91 7.47 0.72 2.13
CA THR A 91 8.24 0.23 3.28
C THR A 91 8.50 1.36 4.29
N ALA A 92 8.88 2.55 3.80
CA ALA A 92 9.06 3.72 4.66
C ALA A 92 7.76 4.15 5.34
N LEU A 93 6.63 4.11 4.62
CA LEU A 93 5.29 4.34 5.19
C LEU A 93 4.98 3.34 6.29
N MET A 94 5.17 2.03 6.06
CA MET A 94 4.91 0.97 7.05
C MET A 94 5.74 1.16 8.33
N ARG A 95 7.02 1.54 8.20
CA ARG A 95 7.87 1.87 9.36
C ARG A 95 7.34 3.07 10.13
N ARG A 96 6.93 4.14 9.44
CA ARG A 96 6.33 5.33 10.06
C ARG A 96 5.02 5.00 10.75
N GLN A 97 4.21 4.15 10.15
CA GLN A 97 2.94 3.68 10.70
C GLN A 97 3.16 2.88 11.99
N ALA A 98 4.12 1.95 12.01
CA ALA A 98 4.50 1.19 13.20
C ALA A 98 5.00 2.11 14.33
N ALA A 99 5.86 3.07 14.02
CA ALA A 99 6.32 4.06 15.00
C ALA A 99 5.18 4.92 15.57
N ALA A 100 4.18 5.26 14.74
CA ALA A 100 3.01 6.00 15.21
C ALA A 100 2.14 5.18 16.18
N ARG A 101 1.95 3.87 15.92
CA ARG A 101 1.25 2.97 16.85
C ARG A 101 2.01 2.87 18.18
N GLN A 102 3.33 2.69 18.11
CA GLN A 102 4.17 2.56 19.32
C GLN A 102 4.08 3.80 20.21
N ARG A 103 4.08 5.01 19.65
CA ARG A 103 3.93 6.25 20.43
C ARG A 103 2.61 6.31 21.21
N ILE A 104 1.50 5.84 20.63
CA ILE A 104 0.22 5.80 21.35
C ILE A 104 0.31 4.81 22.51
N LEU A 105 0.88 3.62 22.26
CA LEU A 105 1.06 2.59 23.30
C LEU A 105 1.98 3.06 24.44
N ASP A 106 3.05 3.77 24.11
CA ASP A 106 3.99 4.32 25.11
C ASP A 106 3.35 5.45 25.94
N THR A 107 2.28 6.09 25.46
CA THR A 107 1.53 7.12 26.21
C THR A 107 0.54 6.50 27.21
N ILE A 108 0.21 5.21 27.03
CA ILE A 108 -0.72 4.46 27.91
C ILE A 108 0.04 3.81 29.09
N LYS A 109 1.33 3.52 28.93
CA LYS A 109 2.21 2.96 29.96
C LYS A 109 2.63 4.02 30.98
#